data_AF-A0A9X8DQD9-F1
#
_entry.id   AF-A0A9X8DQD9-F1
#
_cell.length_a   1.000
_cell.length_b   1.000
_cell.length_c   1.000
_cell.angle_alpha   90.00
_cell.angle_beta   90.00
_cell.angle_gamma   90.00
#
_symmetry.space_group_name_H-M   'P 1'
#
loop_
_entity.id
_entity.type
_entity.pdbx_description
1 polymer ?
#
loop_
_entity_poly.entity_id
_entity_poly.type
_entity_poly.pdbx_seq_one_letter_code
_entity_poly.pdbx_strand_id
1 'polypeptide(L)'
;LMSYDRLLRTDTDVVITPAFLTFRPRQFVVGRGGYMVEEYTKSRIQELAIDLHMTHQGLYNVGSTWFGNTSTVLSMVPKMLEVAKFILDSPKYNVDQGFPRWHIGVTSMYAGELVVNHFIPKDNVWVNSESLDINCNSIEKTINVYHSHCWPGDQYPGYFNKWAFERGEYTAQRFPRDNLDLAVINDYFMAMALYGK
;
A
#
# COMPACT_ATOMS: atom_id res chain seq x y z
N LEU A 1 -4.71 0.70 -20.78
CA LEU A 1 -4.13 1.53 -19.69
C LEU A 1 -3.57 2.86 -20.19
N MET A 2 -2.88 2.91 -21.34
CA MET A 2 -2.33 4.16 -21.91
C MET A 2 -3.35 5.27 -22.27
N SER A 3 -4.65 4.96 -22.27
CA SER A 3 -5.73 5.94 -22.50
C SER A 3 -6.05 6.82 -21.29
N TYR A 4 -5.50 6.50 -20.11
CA TYR A 4 -5.65 7.29 -18.90
C TYR A 4 -4.42 8.17 -18.71
N ASP A 5 -4.58 9.40 -18.23
CA ASP A 5 -3.44 10.29 -17.91
C ASP A 5 -2.66 9.82 -16.67
N ARG A 6 -3.39 9.19 -15.74
CA ARG A 6 -2.88 8.74 -14.44
C ARG A 6 -3.38 7.35 -14.09
N LEU A 7 -2.55 6.60 -13.38
CA LEU A 7 -2.90 5.29 -12.82
C LEU A 7 -2.75 5.29 -11.31
N LEU A 8 -3.68 4.61 -10.64
CA LEU A 8 -3.58 4.19 -9.25
C LEU A 8 -3.16 2.72 -9.24
N ARG A 9 -1.92 2.44 -8.83
CA ARG A 9 -1.49 1.09 -8.44
C ARG A 9 -1.83 0.91 -6.97
N THR A 10 -2.52 -0.16 -6.62
CA THR A 10 -2.85 -0.49 -5.23
C THR A 10 -2.92 -2.01 -5.03
N ASP A 11 -3.11 -2.44 -3.79
CA ASP A 11 -3.31 -3.83 -3.38
C ASP A 11 -4.78 -4.26 -3.55
N THR A 12 -5.08 -5.53 -3.31
CA THR A 12 -6.42 -6.09 -3.53
C THR A 12 -7.32 -6.03 -2.30
N ASP A 13 -6.76 -5.87 -1.11
CA ASP A 13 -7.44 -5.80 0.19
C ASP A 13 -7.66 -4.34 0.63
N VAL A 14 -8.18 -3.54 -0.31
CA VAL A 14 -8.34 -2.10 -0.19
C VAL A 14 -9.73 -1.66 -0.67
N VAL A 15 -10.11 -0.44 -0.28
CA VAL A 15 -11.26 0.27 -0.85
C VAL A 15 -10.86 1.68 -1.25
N ILE A 16 -11.40 2.12 -2.39
CA ILE A 16 -11.29 3.51 -2.85
C ILE A 16 -12.58 4.22 -2.44
N THR A 17 -12.46 5.42 -1.87
CA THR A 17 -13.64 6.22 -1.50
C THR A 17 -14.05 7.16 -2.63
N PRO A 18 -15.28 7.72 -2.58
CA PRO A 18 -15.70 8.76 -3.52
C PRO A 18 -14.81 10.02 -3.50
N ALA A 19 -14.11 10.30 -2.39
CA ALA A 19 -13.24 11.48 -2.29
C ALA A 19 -12.05 11.43 -3.27
N PHE A 20 -11.65 10.24 -3.73
CA PHE A 20 -10.60 10.11 -4.75
C PHE A 20 -11.00 10.75 -6.10
N LEU A 21 -12.31 10.90 -6.38
CA LEU A 21 -12.78 11.51 -7.63
C LEU A 21 -12.29 12.94 -7.84
N THR A 22 -12.06 13.69 -6.76
CA THR A 22 -11.54 15.06 -6.80
C THR A 22 -10.03 15.15 -6.61
N PHE A 23 -9.35 14.04 -6.35
CA PHE A 23 -7.93 14.03 -6.07
C PHE A 23 -7.09 14.22 -7.35
N ARG A 24 -6.45 15.38 -7.50
CA ARG A 24 -5.65 15.75 -8.67
C ARG A 24 -4.28 16.35 -8.27
N PRO A 25 -3.41 15.58 -7.61
CA PRO A 25 -2.09 16.05 -7.20
C PRO A 25 -1.21 16.31 -8.43
N ARG A 26 -0.32 17.30 -8.36
CA ARG A 26 0.68 17.53 -9.42
C ARG A 26 1.82 16.52 -9.35
N GLN A 27 2.24 16.18 -8.13
CA GLN A 27 3.33 15.24 -7.84
C GLN A 27 2.93 13.78 -8.03
N PHE A 28 3.93 12.90 -8.03
CA PHE A 28 3.72 11.46 -7.84
C PHE A 28 3.44 11.21 -6.36
N VAL A 29 2.37 10.49 -6.07
CA VAL A 29 1.91 10.29 -4.70
C VAL A 29 2.05 8.83 -4.33
N VAL A 30 2.55 8.58 -3.14
CA VAL A 30 2.56 7.26 -2.53
C VAL A 30 1.83 7.31 -1.19
N GLY A 31 1.23 6.21 -0.78
CA GLY A 31 0.84 6.04 0.62
C GLY A 31 2.05 5.82 1.52
N ARG A 32 1.82 5.54 2.80
CA ARG A 32 2.89 5.32 3.78
C ARG A 32 2.94 3.86 4.22
N GLY A 33 4.10 3.24 4.02
CA GLY A 33 4.42 1.93 4.56
C GLY A 33 4.76 1.98 6.06
N GLY A 34 4.73 0.82 6.71
CA GLY A 34 5.08 0.65 8.13
C GLY A 34 6.08 -0.49 8.37
N TYR A 35 6.82 -0.92 7.34
CA TYR A 35 7.70 -2.09 7.38
C TYR A 35 9.14 -1.76 7.74
N MET A 36 9.55 -0.49 7.62
CA MET A 36 10.89 -0.04 7.95
C MET A 36 10.82 0.73 9.27
N VAL A 37 11.18 0.06 10.37
CA VAL A 37 11.28 0.65 11.72
C VAL A 37 12.70 0.53 12.26
N GLU A 38 13.41 -0.54 11.90
CA GLU A 38 14.77 -0.79 12.33
C GLU A 38 15.81 -0.22 11.34
N GLU A 39 16.94 0.26 11.87
CA GLU A 39 18.08 0.67 11.04
C GLU A 39 18.65 -0.49 10.21
N TYR A 40 18.53 -1.73 10.71
CA TYR A 40 18.93 -2.92 9.97
C TYR A 40 18.20 -3.00 8.61
N THR A 41 16.89 -2.79 8.60
CA THR A 41 16.08 -2.83 7.38
C THR A 41 16.50 -1.72 6.42
N LYS A 42 16.78 -0.50 6.91
CA LYS A 42 17.26 0.62 6.07
C LYS A 42 18.56 0.26 5.36
N SER A 43 19.57 -0.14 6.12
CA SER A 43 20.88 -0.51 5.57
C SER A 43 20.76 -1.65 4.57
N ARG A 44 19.89 -2.64 4.84
CA ARG A 44 19.68 -3.78 3.94
C ARG A 44 19.01 -3.38 2.62
N ILE A 45 18.10 -2.41 2.61
CA ILE A 45 17.52 -1.85 1.38
C ILE A 45 18.58 -1.03 0.62
N GLN A 46 19.46 -0.28 1.30
CA GLN A 46 20.56 0.43 0.66
C GLN A 46 21.57 -0.54 0.03
N GLU A 47 21.92 -1.63 0.72
CA GLU A 47 22.74 -2.71 0.15
C GLU A 47 22.08 -3.33 -1.08
N LEU A 48 20.78 -3.60 -1.03
CA LEU A 48 20.03 -4.10 -2.19
C LEU A 48 20.09 -3.13 -3.38
N ALA A 49 20.01 -1.82 -3.13
CA ALA A 49 20.15 -0.81 -4.17
C ALA A 49 21.53 -0.89 -4.84
N ILE A 50 22.60 -1.03 -4.04
CA ILE A 50 23.98 -1.16 -4.53
C ILE A 50 24.12 -2.43 -5.39
N ASP A 51 23.66 -3.57 -4.88
CA ASP A 51 23.76 -4.88 -5.54
C ASP A 51 22.99 -4.92 -6.88
N LEU A 52 21.92 -4.12 -7.00
CA LEU A 52 21.11 -4.00 -8.23
C LEU A 52 21.51 -2.82 -9.12
N HIS A 53 22.55 -2.06 -8.77
CA HIS A 53 22.95 -0.83 -9.45
C HIS A 53 21.81 0.20 -9.59
N MET A 54 20.98 0.29 -8.56
CA MET A 54 19.86 1.23 -8.45
C MET A 54 20.17 2.36 -7.46
N THR A 55 19.42 3.45 -7.56
CA THR A 55 19.60 4.63 -6.71
C THR A 55 18.60 4.58 -5.54
N HIS A 56 19.10 4.76 -4.32
CA HIS A 56 18.28 5.05 -3.14
C HIS A 56 18.55 6.47 -2.67
N GLN A 57 17.52 7.32 -2.60
CA GLN A 57 17.63 8.75 -2.26
C GLN A 57 17.33 9.03 -0.78
N GLY A 58 17.27 7.98 0.06
CA GLY A 58 16.90 8.10 1.46
C GLY A 58 15.42 8.45 1.67
N LEU A 59 14.55 8.04 0.75
CA LEU A 59 13.10 8.00 0.98
C LEU A 59 12.75 6.60 1.49
N TYR A 60 12.12 6.51 2.66
CA TYR A 60 11.80 5.24 3.29
C TYR A 60 10.32 5.13 3.63
N ASN A 61 9.84 3.90 3.88
CA ASN A 61 8.45 3.61 4.19
C ASN A 61 7.50 4.08 3.07
N VAL A 62 7.89 3.82 1.82
CA VAL A 62 7.03 4.03 0.66
C VAL A 62 5.90 3.00 0.68
N GLY A 63 4.65 3.48 0.66
CA GLY A 63 3.48 2.60 0.63
C GLY A 63 3.36 1.82 -0.67
N SER A 64 2.54 0.76 -0.65
CA SER A 64 2.21 -0.02 -1.84
C SER A 64 1.36 0.80 -2.82
N THR A 65 0.53 1.71 -2.32
CA THR A 65 -0.34 2.53 -3.16
C THR A 65 0.41 3.65 -3.85
N TRP A 66 0.39 3.69 -5.18
CA TRP A 66 1.02 4.73 -6.00
C TRP A 66 0.00 5.39 -6.92
N PHE A 67 0.02 6.72 -6.98
CA PHE A 67 -0.79 7.49 -7.91
C PHE A 67 0.08 8.47 -8.69
N GLY A 68 0.12 8.32 -10.01
CA GLY A 68 1.03 9.09 -10.84
C GLY A 68 0.72 9.00 -12.32
N ASN A 69 1.61 9.58 -13.14
CA ASN A 69 1.49 9.54 -14.59
C ASN A 69 1.50 8.08 -15.09
N THR A 70 0.63 7.79 -16.05
CA THR A 70 0.46 6.44 -16.60
C THR A 70 1.75 5.84 -17.16
N SER A 71 2.53 6.59 -17.93
CA SER A 71 3.77 6.06 -18.52
C SER A 71 4.78 5.71 -17.42
N THR A 72 4.94 6.59 -16.43
CA THR A 72 5.81 6.37 -15.27
C THR A 72 5.40 5.12 -14.49
N VAL A 73 4.13 4.99 -14.10
CA VAL A 73 3.63 3.83 -13.34
C VAL A 73 3.85 2.53 -14.13
N LEU A 74 3.54 2.53 -15.43
CA LEU A 74 3.71 1.35 -16.27
C LEU A 74 5.18 0.96 -16.51
N SER A 75 6.12 1.91 -16.46
CA SER A 75 7.56 1.61 -16.49
C SER A 75 8.07 1.07 -15.15
N MET A 76 7.51 1.53 -14.04
CA MET A 76 7.95 1.15 -12.68
C MET A 76 7.47 -0.24 -12.26
N VAL A 77 6.24 -0.64 -12.62
CA VAL A 77 5.65 -1.92 -12.17
C VAL A 77 6.47 -3.15 -12.60
N PRO A 78 6.90 -3.29 -13.87
CA PRO A 78 7.78 -4.39 -14.27
C PRO A 78 9.09 -4.38 -13.50
N LYS A 79 9.67 -3.20 -13.25
CA LYS A 79 10.91 -3.09 -12.48
C LYS A 79 10.73 -3.52 -11.02
N MET A 80 9.60 -3.18 -10.41
CA MET A 80 9.27 -3.62 -9.05
C MET A 80 9.18 -5.15 -9.00
N LEU A 81 8.59 -5.78 -10.01
CA LEU A 81 8.54 -7.24 -10.12
C LEU A 81 9.94 -7.85 -10.26
N GLU A 82 10.82 -7.27 -11.08
CA GLU A 82 12.22 -7.72 -11.20
C GLU A 82 12.95 -7.67 -9.86
N VAL A 83 12.85 -6.56 -9.13
CA VAL A 83 13.48 -6.39 -7.81
C VAL A 83 12.90 -7.39 -6.80
N ALA A 84 11.58 -7.56 -6.78
CA ALA A 84 10.93 -8.52 -5.89
C ALA A 84 11.40 -9.96 -6.17
N LYS A 85 11.48 -10.36 -7.45
CA LYS A 85 12.02 -11.66 -7.84
C LYS A 85 13.47 -11.82 -7.41
N PHE A 86 14.31 -10.80 -7.63
CA PHE A 86 15.70 -10.85 -7.18
C PHE A 86 15.83 -11.06 -5.67
N ILE A 87 15.00 -10.39 -4.86
CA ILE A 87 14.96 -10.61 -3.40
C ILE A 87 14.63 -12.06 -3.08
N LEU A 88 13.60 -12.63 -3.73
CA LEU A 88 13.10 -13.97 -3.45
C LEU A 88 14.01 -15.09 -3.99
N ASP A 89 14.72 -14.86 -5.08
CA ASP A 89 15.62 -15.85 -5.68
C ASP A 89 17.04 -15.79 -5.09
N SER A 90 17.39 -14.68 -4.44
CA SER A 90 18.73 -14.47 -3.89
C SER A 90 18.93 -15.21 -2.56
N PRO A 91 19.98 -16.04 -2.40
CA PRO A 91 20.30 -16.65 -1.12
C PRO A 91 20.74 -15.62 -0.07
N LYS A 92 21.14 -14.40 -0.49
CA LYS A 92 21.49 -13.30 0.41
C LYS A 92 20.24 -12.64 1.00
N TYR A 93 19.21 -12.45 0.19
CA TYR A 93 18.03 -11.65 0.55
C TYR A 93 16.81 -12.50 0.94
N ASN A 94 16.66 -13.71 0.43
CA ASN A 94 15.57 -14.63 0.76
C ASN A 94 15.80 -15.38 2.09
N VAL A 95 16.20 -14.65 3.13
CA VAL A 95 16.40 -15.17 4.49
C VAL A 95 15.53 -14.35 5.42
N ASP A 96 14.37 -14.88 5.80
CA ASP A 96 13.45 -14.22 6.73
C ASP A 96 14.08 -14.08 8.12
N GLN A 97 14.06 -12.86 8.65
CA GLN A 97 14.53 -12.52 10.00
C GLN A 97 13.40 -12.01 10.89
N GLY A 98 12.16 -12.15 10.44
CA GLY A 98 10.97 -11.68 11.12
C GLY A 98 10.69 -10.20 10.88
N PHE A 99 9.45 -9.81 11.18
CA PHE A 99 9.00 -8.43 11.15
C PHE A 99 9.33 -7.72 12.47
N PRO A 100 9.83 -6.47 12.46
CA PRO A 100 10.06 -5.61 11.29
C PRO A 100 11.47 -5.71 10.68
N ARG A 101 12.38 -6.51 11.24
CA ARG A 101 13.81 -6.54 10.87
C ARG A 101 14.08 -6.82 9.39
N TRP A 102 13.64 -7.96 8.86
CA TRP A 102 13.68 -8.29 7.43
C TRP A 102 12.69 -9.42 7.15
N HIS A 103 11.48 -9.05 6.75
CA HIS A 103 10.39 -10.00 6.58
C HIS A 103 10.07 -10.23 5.11
N ILE A 104 10.15 -11.48 4.66
CA ILE A 104 9.93 -11.82 3.24
C ILE A 104 8.48 -11.54 2.81
N GLY A 105 7.53 -11.59 3.74
CA GLY A 105 6.12 -11.28 3.47
C GLY A 105 5.86 -9.83 3.02
N VAL A 106 6.81 -8.91 3.21
CA VAL A 106 6.72 -7.52 2.74
C VAL A 106 7.69 -7.21 1.60
N THR A 107 8.15 -8.22 0.86
CA THR A 107 9.10 -8.06 -0.26
C THR A 107 8.63 -7.04 -1.31
N SER A 108 7.33 -7.02 -1.61
CA SER A 108 6.73 -6.04 -2.52
C SER A 108 6.97 -4.60 -2.06
N MET A 109 7.00 -4.36 -0.75
CA MET A 109 7.26 -3.04 -0.17
C MET A 109 8.72 -2.62 -0.35
N TYR A 110 9.67 -3.51 -0.06
CA TYR A 110 11.10 -3.26 -0.28
C TYR A 110 11.39 -2.95 -1.76
N ALA A 111 10.85 -3.77 -2.66
CA ALA A 111 10.98 -3.57 -4.09
C ALA A 111 10.35 -2.25 -4.55
N GLY A 112 9.16 -1.96 -4.05
CA GLY A 112 8.43 -0.74 -4.37
C GLY A 112 9.15 0.53 -3.95
N GLU A 113 9.69 0.55 -2.72
CA GLU A 113 10.49 1.67 -2.22
C GLU A 113 11.72 1.91 -3.08
N LEU A 114 12.45 0.84 -3.42
CA LEU A 114 13.66 0.96 -4.24
C LEU A 114 13.33 1.51 -5.63
N VAL A 115 12.25 1.05 -6.25
CA VAL A 115 11.82 1.53 -7.57
C VAL A 115 11.38 2.99 -7.53
N VAL A 116 10.61 3.41 -6.52
CA VAL A 116 10.23 4.82 -6.36
C VAL A 116 11.47 5.70 -6.19
N ASN A 117 12.40 5.29 -5.32
CA ASN A 117 13.66 6.00 -5.12
C ASN A 117 14.54 6.03 -6.37
N HIS A 118 14.45 5.05 -7.26
CA HIS A 118 15.28 5.02 -8.46
C HIS A 118 14.69 5.85 -9.60
N PHE A 119 13.36 5.84 -9.78
CA PHE A 119 12.71 6.48 -10.93
C PHE A 119 12.32 7.94 -10.70
N ILE A 120 12.06 8.33 -9.45
CA ILE A 120 11.45 9.62 -9.16
C ILE A 120 12.35 10.41 -8.21
N PRO A 121 12.79 11.63 -8.56
CA PRO A 121 13.49 12.50 -7.63
C PRO A 121 12.68 12.65 -6.34
N LYS A 122 13.33 12.49 -5.18
CA LYS A 122 12.66 12.48 -3.87
C LYS A 122 11.74 13.68 -3.66
N ASP A 123 12.15 14.87 -4.10
CA ASP A 123 11.38 16.11 -3.97
C ASP A 123 10.08 16.13 -4.80
N ASN A 124 9.96 15.22 -5.78
CA ASN A 124 8.77 15.04 -6.61
C ASN A 124 7.84 13.93 -6.10
N VAL A 125 8.17 13.28 -4.98
CA VAL A 125 7.34 12.27 -4.33
C VAL A 125 6.64 12.89 -3.12
N TRP A 126 5.30 12.82 -3.12
CA TRP A 126 4.50 13.13 -1.94
C TRP A 126 4.10 11.83 -1.23
N VAL A 127 4.60 11.63 -0.01
CA VAL A 127 4.12 10.58 0.88
C VAL A 127 2.86 11.07 1.60
N ASN A 128 1.70 10.64 1.11
CA ASN A 128 0.40 11.05 1.63
C ASN A 128 -0.09 10.07 2.70
N SER A 129 0.37 10.25 3.93
CA SER A 129 -0.03 9.41 5.07
C SER A 129 -1.39 9.77 5.68
N GLU A 130 -2.03 10.84 5.20
CA GLU A 130 -3.27 11.37 5.79
C GLU A 130 -4.52 10.86 5.09
N SER A 131 -4.39 10.45 3.82
CA SER A 131 -5.55 10.03 3.01
C SER A 131 -5.30 8.84 2.10
N LEU A 132 -4.05 8.32 2.01
CA LEU A 132 -3.75 7.05 1.37
C LEU A 132 -3.28 6.00 2.38
N ASP A 133 -3.70 4.75 2.14
CA ASP A 133 -3.39 3.58 2.96
C ASP A 133 -3.91 3.68 4.40
N ILE A 134 -5.00 4.41 4.60
CA ILE A 134 -5.63 4.56 5.91
C ILE A 134 -6.22 3.22 6.35
N ASN A 135 -5.94 2.81 7.58
CA ASN A 135 -6.40 1.54 8.11
C ASN A 135 -7.93 1.37 7.95
N CYS A 136 -8.37 0.20 7.48
CA CYS A 136 -9.78 -0.12 7.27
C CYS A 136 -10.65 -0.03 8.53
N ASN A 137 -10.06 -0.08 9.72
CA ASN A 137 -10.76 0.08 10.99
C ASN A 137 -10.79 1.52 11.51
N SER A 138 -10.33 2.48 10.71
CA SER A 138 -10.35 3.89 11.07
C SER A 138 -11.78 4.44 11.20
N ILE A 139 -11.94 5.38 12.13
CA ILE A 139 -13.15 6.19 12.30
C ILE A 139 -13.08 7.52 11.53
N GLU A 140 -12.07 7.69 10.68
CA GLU A 140 -11.97 8.87 9.81
C GLU A 140 -13.15 8.98 8.85
N LYS A 141 -13.45 10.22 8.46
CA LYS A 141 -14.54 10.47 7.51
C LYS A 141 -14.13 10.08 6.09
N THR A 142 -15.02 9.42 5.36
CA THR A 142 -14.78 9.00 3.97
C THR A 142 -14.51 10.15 3.01
N ILE A 143 -14.94 11.37 3.35
CA ILE A 143 -14.63 12.58 2.57
C ILE A 143 -13.16 13.01 2.67
N ASN A 144 -12.44 12.61 3.73
CA ASN A 144 -11.05 12.97 3.96
C ASN A 144 -10.05 11.89 3.52
N VAL A 145 -10.53 10.66 3.33
CA VAL A 145 -9.69 9.51 3.01
C VAL A 145 -9.94 9.13 1.57
N TYR A 146 -8.91 8.98 0.76
CA TYR A 146 -9.03 8.58 -0.65
C TYR A 146 -8.91 7.08 -0.83
N HIS A 147 -8.08 6.45 -0.02
CA HIS A 147 -7.72 5.04 -0.14
C HIS A 147 -7.57 4.44 1.27
N SER A 148 -8.30 3.36 1.53
CA SER A 148 -8.22 2.62 2.79
C SER A 148 -7.79 1.18 2.56
N HIS A 149 -7.00 0.63 3.49
CA HIS A 149 -6.29 -0.64 3.35
C HIS A 149 -6.49 -1.51 4.59
N CYS A 150 -6.79 -2.80 4.38
CA CYS A 150 -6.82 -3.81 5.43
C CYS A 150 -5.42 -4.28 5.83
N TRP A 151 -4.78 -3.53 6.72
CA TRP A 151 -3.45 -3.88 7.24
C TRP A 151 -3.44 -5.28 7.89
N PRO A 152 -2.37 -6.07 7.69
CA PRO A 152 -2.29 -7.42 8.24
C PRO A 152 -2.07 -7.43 9.77
N GLY A 153 -2.59 -8.48 10.42
CA GLY A 153 -2.21 -8.89 11.78
C GLY A 153 -3.32 -8.72 12.83
N ASP A 154 -3.34 -9.63 13.81
CA ASP A 154 -4.24 -9.60 14.98
C ASP A 154 -3.99 -8.40 15.91
N GLN A 155 -2.92 -7.64 15.65
CA GLN A 155 -2.55 -6.40 16.35
C GLN A 155 -3.45 -5.21 16.01
N TYR A 156 -4.27 -5.34 14.96
CA TYR A 156 -5.36 -4.41 14.67
C TYR A 156 -6.70 -5.12 14.90
N PRO A 157 -7.01 -5.55 16.15
CA PRO A 157 -8.32 -6.09 16.45
C PRO A 157 -9.34 -4.99 16.14
N GLY A 158 -10.27 -5.30 15.25
CA GLY A 158 -11.09 -4.28 14.63
C GLY A 158 -12.39 -4.80 14.07
N TYR A 159 -13.17 -3.86 13.57
CA TYR A 159 -14.46 -4.06 12.93
C TYR A 159 -14.37 -4.95 11.68
N PHE A 160 -13.30 -4.82 10.90
CA PHE A 160 -13.00 -5.60 9.69
C PHE A 160 -11.63 -6.31 9.77
N ASN A 161 -11.59 -7.57 9.35
CA ASN A 161 -10.42 -8.44 9.28
C ASN A 161 -10.51 -9.32 8.02
N LYS A 162 -9.50 -9.29 7.16
CA LYS A 162 -9.52 -10.01 5.87
C LYS A 162 -9.64 -11.53 6.00
N TRP A 163 -9.10 -12.14 7.05
CA TRP A 163 -9.23 -13.59 7.27
C TRP A 163 -10.64 -13.98 7.72
N ALA A 164 -11.29 -13.14 8.53
CA ALA A 164 -12.71 -13.32 8.87
C ALA A 164 -13.61 -13.13 7.64
N PHE A 165 -13.25 -12.21 6.74
CA PHE A 165 -13.92 -12.04 5.45
C PHE A 165 -13.76 -13.28 4.56
N GLU A 166 -12.54 -13.80 4.40
CA GLU A 166 -12.27 -15.02 3.63
C GLU A 166 -13.03 -16.24 4.17
N ARG A 167 -13.21 -16.33 5.49
CA ARG A 167 -14.02 -17.38 6.13
C ARG A 167 -15.53 -17.16 6.07
N GLY A 168 -16.00 -16.06 5.48
CA GLY A 168 -17.43 -15.75 5.35
C GLY A 168 -18.12 -15.35 6.66
N GLU A 169 -17.38 -14.83 7.64
CA GLU A 169 -17.92 -14.47 8.96
C GLU A 169 -18.74 -13.17 8.96
N TYR A 170 -18.63 -12.40 7.89
CA TYR A 170 -19.40 -11.18 7.66
C TYR A 170 -20.66 -11.52 6.86
N THR A 171 -21.83 -11.31 7.48
CA THR A 171 -23.14 -11.60 6.87
C THR A 171 -24.04 -10.38 6.91
N ALA A 172 -25.00 -10.30 5.99
CA ALA A 172 -25.97 -9.21 5.97
C ALA A 172 -26.86 -9.17 7.23
N GLN A 173 -27.02 -10.31 7.92
CA GLN A 173 -27.73 -10.38 9.20
C GLN A 173 -26.89 -9.76 10.33
N ARG A 174 -25.58 -9.98 10.33
CA ARG A 174 -24.66 -9.44 11.35
C ARG A 174 -24.32 -7.98 11.10
N PHE A 175 -24.22 -7.58 9.84
CA PHE A 175 -23.92 -6.21 9.41
C PHE A 175 -24.98 -5.71 8.40
N PRO A 176 -26.22 -5.45 8.83
CA PRO A 176 -27.27 -4.93 7.96
C PRO A 176 -26.85 -3.61 7.32
N ARG A 177 -27.10 -3.45 6.02
CA ARG A 177 -26.67 -2.27 5.26
C ARG A 177 -27.16 -0.95 5.85
N ASP A 178 -28.38 -0.92 6.39
CA ASP A 178 -29.01 0.28 6.97
C ASP A 178 -28.38 0.70 8.30
N ASN A 179 -27.60 -0.19 8.94
CA ASN A 179 -26.88 0.11 10.18
C ASN A 179 -25.45 0.61 9.94
N LEU A 180 -24.97 0.62 8.68
CA LEU A 180 -23.62 1.05 8.33
C LEU A 180 -23.60 2.54 7.94
N ASP A 181 -22.80 3.34 8.65
CA ASP A 181 -22.56 4.74 8.30
C ASP A 181 -21.47 4.86 7.21
N LEU A 182 -21.89 5.03 5.95
CA LEU A 182 -20.96 5.19 4.84
C LEU A 182 -20.14 6.50 4.88
N ALA A 183 -20.42 7.42 5.80
CA ALA A 183 -19.59 8.59 6.02
C ALA A 183 -18.30 8.26 6.81
N VAL A 184 -18.18 7.05 7.37
CA VAL A 184 -17.04 6.62 8.20
C VAL A 184 -16.32 5.42 7.57
N ILE A 185 -15.00 5.39 7.66
CA ILE A 185 -14.17 4.42 6.92
C ILE A 185 -14.45 2.96 7.27
N ASN A 186 -14.56 2.61 8.55
CA ASN A 186 -14.81 1.23 8.97
C ASN A 186 -16.12 0.65 8.41
N ASP A 187 -17.20 1.42 8.48
CA ASP A 187 -18.51 1.04 7.97
C ASP A 187 -18.56 1.06 6.45
N TYR A 188 -17.91 2.05 5.81
CA TYR A 188 -17.76 2.07 4.36
C TYR A 188 -16.99 0.84 3.84
N PHE A 189 -15.88 0.47 4.49
CA PHE A 189 -15.08 -0.70 4.11
C PHE A 189 -15.89 -1.98 4.24
N MET A 190 -16.59 -2.16 5.37
CA MET A 190 -17.50 -3.30 5.58
C MET A 190 -18.60 -3.34 4.52
N ALA A 191 -19.18 -2.19 4.19
CA ALA A 191 -20.24 -2.09 3.18
C ALA A 191 -19.73 -2.48 1.79
N MET A 192 -18.54 -2.05 1.41
CA MET A 192 -17.92 -2.44 0.13
C MET A 192 -17.62 -3.94 0.10
N ALA A 193 -17.12 -4.51 1.19
CA ALA A 193 -16.81 -5.93 1.27
C ALA A 193 -18.07 -6.81 1.15
N LEU A 194 -19.18 -6.43 1.79
CA LEU A 194 -20.41 -7.23 1.81
C LEU A 194 -21.38 -6.97 0.67
N TYR A 195 -21.45 -5.72 0.20
CA TYR A 195 -22.48 -5.25 -0.71
C TYR A 195 -21.94 -4.64 -2.01
N GLY A 196 -20.61 -4.46 -2.13
CA GLY A 196 -19.98 -4.03 -3.38
C GLY A 196 -20.21 -5.05 -4.48
N LYS A 197 -20.69 -4.59 -5.63
CA LYS A 197 -20.84 -5.36 -6.87
C LYS A 197 -20.13 -4.64 -8.01
#